data_AF-A0A654U2H4-F1
#
_entry.id   AF-A0A654U2H4-F1
#
_cell.length_a   1.000
_cell.length_b   1.000
_cell.length_c   1.000
_cell.angle_alpha   90.00
_cell.angle_beta   90.00
_cell.angle_gamma   90.00
#
_symmetry.space_group_name_H-M   'P 1'
#
loop_
_entity.id
_entity.type
_entity.pdbx_description
1 polymer ?
#
loop_
_entity_poly.entity_id
_entity_poly.type
_entity_poly.pdbx_seq_one_letter_code
_entity_poly.pdbx_strand_id
1 'polypeptide(L)'
;MLQWPAGTIARIRRGEPTEPATNPDASPGLRPADGPASLIAQAVTAAVDGCSLAIAALPATEDPEFTERAAPILADLRQLEAIAVQATRISRITPELIKALGAVRRHHDELMRLGATAPGATLAQRLYAARRRANLSTLETAQAAGVAEEMIVGAEAEEELPAEATEAIEALIRQIN
;
A
#
# COMPACT_ATOMS: atom_id res chain seq x y z
N MET A 1 54.25 17.12 12.55
CA MET A 1 54.77 16.10 11.60
C MET A 1 53.58 15.31 11.09
N LEU A 2 53.43 15.14 9.77
CA LEU A 2 52.33 14.35 9.19
C LEU A 2 52.66 12.85 9.36
N GLN A 3 51.88 12.13 10.18
CA GLN A 3 52.05 10.70 10.44
C GLN A 3 51.50 9.87 9.27
N TRP A 4 52.21 9.86 8.15
CA TRP A 4 51.78 9.09 6.99
C TRP A 4 52.21 7.62 7.11
N PRO A 5 51.35 6.66 6.78
CA PRO A 5 51.70 5.25 6.76
C PRO A 5 52.92 4.99 5.87
N ALA A 6 53.79 4.08 6.31
CA ALA A 6 54.97 3.68 5.57
C ALA A 6 54.59 3.22 4.14
N GLY A 7 55.28 3.74 3.13
CA GLY A 7 55.02 3.41 1.71
C GLY A 7 54.17 4.42 0.95
N THR A 8 53.54 5.40 1.62
CA THR A 8 52.70 6.43 0.97
C THR A 8 53.50 7.28 -0.04
N ILE A 9 54.73 7.70 0.30
CA ILE A 9 55.57 8.51 -0.60
C ILE A 9 56.02 7.73 -1.84
N ALA A 10 56.28 6.42 -1.70
CA ALA A 10 56.67 5.57 -2.83
C ALA A 10 55.52 5.37 -3.83
N ARG A 11 54.28 5.29 -3.33
CA ARG A 11 53.07 5.16 -4.15
C ARG A 11 52.76 6.44 -4.94
N ILE A 12 52.91 7.61 -4.31
CA ILE A 12 52.75 8.92 -4.98
C ILE A 12 53.75 9.06 -6.13
N ARG A 13 55.01 8.61 -5.95
CA ARG A 13 56.02 8.64 -7.01
C ARG A 13 55.72 7.69 -8.19
N ARG A 14 54.92 6.64 -7.99
CA ARG A 14 54.53 5.69 -9.04
C ARG A 14 53.21 6.05 -9.76
N GLY A 15 52.52 7.11 -9.33
CA GLY A 15 51.26 7.54 -9.95
C GLY A 15 50.07 6.62 -9.69
N GLU A 16 50.13 5.78 -8.65
CA GLU A 16 49.03 4.90 -8.27
C GLU A 16 47.88 5.72 -7.63
N PRO A 17 46.60 5.54 -8.05
CA PRO A 17 45.48 6.23 -7.43
C PRO A 17 45.33 5.82 -5.96
N THR A 18 45.24 6.82 -5.08
CA THR A 18 45.07 6.62 -3.64
C THR A 18 43.65 6.11 -3.35
N GLU A 19 43.48 4.80 -3.19
CA GLU A 19 42.23 4.28 -2.61
C GLU A 19 42.06 4.82 -1.18
N PRO A 20 40.86 5.32 -0.81
CA PRO A 20 40.62 5.85 0.52
C PRO A 20 40.74 4.73 1.54
N ALA A 21 41.48 5.01 2.62
CA ALA A 21 41.71 4.10 3.72
C ALA A 21 40.39 3.54 4.26
N THR A 22 40.24 2.23 4.22
CA THR A 22 39.20 1.52 4.97
C THR A 22 39.49 1.68 6.46
N ASN A 23 38.76 2.57 7.13
CA ASN A 23 38.76 2.65 8.58
C ASN A 23 38.18 1.34 9.16
N PRO A 24 38.90 0.62 10.04
CA PRO A 24 38.41 -0.63 10.64
C PRO A 24 37.45 -0.41 11.82
N ASP A 25 37.01 0.83 12.06
CA ASP A 25 36.13 1.20 13.19
C ASP A 25 34.69 1.50 12.73
N ALA A 26 34.23 0.76 11.73
CA ALA A 26 32.81 0.72 11.39
C ALA A 26 32.07 -0.11 12.44
N SER A 27 31.70 0.53 13.55
CA SER A 27 30.45 0.18 14.22
C SER A 27 29.38 0.02 13.14
N PRO A 28 28.53 -1.02 13.13
CA PRO A 28 27.54 -1.20 12.09
C PRO A 28 26.67 0.06 12.08
N GLY A 29 26.92 0.91 11.10
CA GLY A 29 26.34 2.23 11.01
C GLY A 29 24.84 2.03 11.02
N LEU A 30 24.20 2.62 12.02
CA LEU A 30 22.84 3.11 11.86
C LEU A 30 22.88 3.89 10.54
N ARG A 31 22.33 3.30 9.47
CA ARG A 31 22.34 3.89 8.14
C ARG A 31 21.88 5.34 8.29
N PRO A 32 22.55 6.32 7.66
CA PRO A 32 22.10 7.70 7.73
C PRO A 32 20.63 7.68 7.35
N ALA A 33 19.77 8.25 8.20
CA ALA A 33 18.33 8.24 8.03
C ALA A 33 18.02 8.44 6.55
N ASP A 34 17.61 7.34 5.89
CA ASP A 34 17.12 7.37 4.53
C ASP A 34 16.12 8.54 4.51
N GLY A 35 16.21 9.42 3.52
CA GLY A 35 15.60 10.76 3.57
C GLY A 35 14.06 10.80 3.75
N PRO A 36 13.39 11.89 3.34
CA PRO A 36 11.94 12.05 3.54
C PRO A 36 11.08 10.81 3.19
N ALA A 37 11.48 10.05 2.16
CA ALA A 37 10.83 8.80 1.76
C ALA A 37 10.81 7.69 2.84
N SER A 38 11.89 7.52 3.60
CA SER A 38 11.94 6.45 4.61
C SER A 38 11.20 6.84 5.88
N LEU A 39 11.20 8.12 6.25
CA LEU A 39 10.33 8.60 7.34
C LEU A 39 8.85 8.40 6.98
N ILE A 40 8.46 8.69 5.73
CA ILE A 40 7.09 8.41 5.25
C ILE A 40 6.82 6.90 5.29
N ALA A 41 7.73 6.07 4.79
CA ALA A 41 7.56 4.61 4.81
C ALA A 41 7.41 4.05 6.24
N GLN A 42 8.19 4.55 7.20
CA GLN A 42 8.07 4.20 8.62
C GLN A 42 6.74 4.63 9.22
N ALA A 43 6.28 5.85 8.91
CA ALA A 43 4.99 6.35 9.37
C ALA A 43 3.82 5.53 8.80
N VAL A 44 3.85 5.22 7.49
CA VAL A 44 2.83 4.36 6.86
C VAL A 44 2.86 2.96 7.48
N THR A 45 4.04 2.39 7.73
CA THR A 45 4.18 1.07 8.36
C THR A 45 3.55 1.05 9.75
N ALA A 46 3.88 2.03 10.61
CA ALA A 46 3.33 2.12 11.95
C ALA A 46 1.79 2.31 11.95
N ALA A 47 1.26 3.11 11.00
CA ALA A 47 -0.18 3.29 10.86
C ALA A 47 -0.89 2.01 10.38
N VAL A 48 -0.27 1.27 9.45
CA VAL A 48 -0.78 -0.04 9.01
C VAL A 48 -0.79 -1.05 10.15
N ASP A 49 0.23 -1.08 11.00
CA ASP A 49 0.25 -1.95 12.18
C ASP A 49 -0.93 -1.64 13.12
N GLY A 50 -1.25 -0.34 13.29
CA GLY A 50 -2.46 0.09 14.01
C GLY A 50 -3.76 -0.40 13.35
N CYS A 51 -3.86 -0.30 12.02
CA CYS A 51 -5.00 -0.84 11.27
C CYS A 51 -5.11 -2.36 11.42
N SER A 52 -3.99 -3.09 11.38
CA SER A 52 -3.98 -4.54 11.57
C SER A 52 -4.49 -4.94 12.95
N LEU A 53 -4.14 -4.20 14.01
CA LEU A 53 -4.67 -4.42 15.35
C LEU A 53 -6.17 -4.12 15.42
N ALA A 54 -6.64 -3.05 14.76
CA ALA A 54 -8.05 -2.72 14.68
C ALA A 54 -8.85 -3.81 13.94
N ILE A 55 -8.32 -4.34 12.83
CA ILE A 55 -8.92 -5.47 12.09
C ILE A 55 -9.03 -6.70 12.99
N ALA A 56 -7.97 -7.03 13.73
CA ALA A 56 -7.98 -8.16 14.65
C ALA A 56 -8.97 -8.01 15.81
N ALA A 57 -9.40 -6.78 16.12
CA ALA A 57 -10.39 -6.46 17.15
C ALA A 57 -11.83 -6.33 16.61
N LEU A 58 -12.05 -6.56 15.31
CA LEU A 58 -13.39 -6.57 14.73
C LEU A 58 -14.21 -7.75 15.30
N PRO A 59 -15.54 -7.58 15.43
CA PRO A 59 -16.42 -8.69 15.75
C PRO A 59 -16.45 -9.73 14.62
N ALA A 60 -17.19 -10.81 14.82
CA ALA A 60 -17.45 -11.77 13.74
C ALA A 60 -18.17 -11.09 12.57
N THR A 61 -17.97 -11.56 11.34
CA THR A 61 -18.56 -10.97 10.11
C THR A 61 -20.10 -11.05 10.08
N GLU A 62 -20.68 -11.98 10.83
CA GLU A 62 -22.14 -12.13 11.00
C GLU A 62 -22.72 -11.12 12.00
N ASP A 63 -21.87 -10.45 12.78
CA ASP A 63 -22.30 -9.44 13.73
C ASP A 63 -22.78 -8.19 12.99
N PRO A 64 -23.99 -7.65 13.28
CA PRO A 64 -24.49 -6.45 12.63
C PRO A 64 -23.57 -5.22 12.81
N GLU A 65 -22.76 -5.16 13.87
CA GLU A 65 -21.81 -4.07 14.09
C GLU A 65 -20.55 -4.18 13.22
N PHE A 66 -20.31 -5.32 12.55
CA PHE A 66 -19.10 -5.55 11.76
C PHE A 66 -18.89 -4.47 10.69
N THR A 67 -19.91 -4.23 9.86
CA THR A 67 -19.80 -3.28 8.74
C THR A 67 -19.53 -1.87 9.25
N GLU A 68 -20.22 -1.44 10.30
CA GLU A 68 -20.05 -0.11 10.91
C GLU A 68 -18.62 0.07 11.46
N ARG A 69 -18.08 -0.97 12.11
CA ARG A 69 -16.73 -0.92 12.68
C ARG A 69 -15.61 -1.09 11.65
N ALA A 70 -15.87 -1.78 10.54
CA ALA A 70 -14.91 -1.96 9.45
C ALA A 70 -14.76 -0.70 8.56
N ALA A 71 -15.84 0.07 8.39
CA ALA A 71 -15.86 1.26 7.54
C ALA A 71 -14.74 2.29 7.83
N PRO A 72 -14.51 2.74 9.09
CA PRO A 72 -13.44 3.69 9.38
C PRO A 72 -12.05 3.12 9.10
N ILE A 73 -11.83 1.81 9.33
CA ILE A 73 -10.55 1.15 9.05
C ILE A 73 -10.28 1.13 7.54
N LEU A 74 -11.29 0.85 6.72
CA LEU A 74 -11.18 0.91 5.26
C LEU A 74 -10.90 2.33 4.77
N ALA A 75 -11.49 3.36 5.39
CA ALA A 75 -11.19 4.75 5.08
C ALA A 75 -9.73 5.11 5.39
N ASP A 76 -9.24 4.73 6.57
CA ASP A 76 -7.85 4.94 6.98
C ASP A 76 -6.86 4.25 6.03
N LEU A 77 -7.12 2.99 5.65
CA LEU A 77 -6.29 2.25 4.70
C LEU A 77 -6.23 2.93 3.32
N ARG A 78 -7.36 3.42 2.80
CA ARG A 78 -7.40 4.18 1.53
C ARG A 78 -6.59 5.47 1.62
N GLN A 79 -6.70 6.18 2.75
CA GLN A 79 -5.92 7.39 2.99
C GLN A 79 -4.41 7.08 3.06
N LEU A 80 -4.01 6.00 3.73
CA LEU A 80 -2.62 5.57 3.79
C LEU A 80 -2.08 5.18 2.41
N GLU A 81 -2.87 4.50 1.58
CA GLU A 81 -2.47 4.22 0.19
C GLU A 81 -2.27 5.51 -0.60
N ALA A 82 -3.21 6.47 -0.52
CA ALA A 82 -3.09 7.75 -1.21
C ALA A 82 -1.81 8.52 -0.79
N ILE A 83 -1.50 8.56 0.51
CA ILE A 83 -0.27 9.17 1.04
C ILE A 83 0.97 8.46 0.50
N ALA A 84 1.00 7.12 0.54
CA ALA A 84 2.14 6.34 0.08
C ALA A 84 2.35 6.50 -1.44
N VAL A 85 1.28 6.45 -2.24
CA VAL A 85 1.30 6.69 -3.69
C VAL A 85 1.80 8.10 -3.99
N GLN A 86 1.32 9.11 -3.27
CA GLN A 86 1.80 10.48 -3.46
C GLN A 86 3.30 10.61 -3.12
N ALA A 87 3.77 9.93 -2.08
CA ALA A 87 5.19 9.90 -1.73
C ALA A 87 6.06 9.34 -2.86
N THR A 88 5.59 8.32 -3.60
CA THR A 88 6.31 7.79 -4.78
C THR A 88 6.46 8.79 -5.92
N ARG A 89 5.57 9.79 -6.01
CA ARG A 89 5.62 10.84 -7.04
C ARG A 89 6.60 11.95 -6.70
N ILE A 90 6.69 12.31 -5.42
CA ILE A 90 7.50 13.45 -4.95
C ILE A 90 8.89 13.05 -4.43
N SER A 91 9.13 11.77 -4.20
CA SER A 91 10.39 11.23 -3.67
C SER A 91 10.87 10.03 -4.49
N ARG A 92 12.15 9.70 -4.35
CA ARG A 92 12.70 8.45 -4.91
C ARG A 92 11.95 7.26 -4.32
N ILE A 93 11.48 6.35 -5.19
CA ILE A 93 10.89 5.09 -4.77
C ILE A 93 11.96 4.25 -4.06
N THR A 94 11.72 3.92 -2.79
CA THR A 94 12.60 3.08 -1.98
C THR A 94 11.96 1.70 -1.71
N PRO A 95 12.75 0.64 -1.47
CA PRO A 95 12.23 -0.67 -1.10
C PRO A 95 11.33 -0.64 0.14
N GLU A 96 11.61 0.23 1.11
CA GLU A 96 10.83 0.42 2.33
C GLU A 96 9.43 0.95 2.00
N LEU A 97 9.34 1.95 1.11
CA LEU A 97 8.07 2.50 0.65
C LEU A 97 7.25 1.46 -0.15
N ILE A 98 7.92 0.65 -0.98
CA ILE A 98 7.26 -0.45 -1.70
C ILE A 98 6.68 -1.48 -0.71
N LYS A 99 7.43 -1.84 0.34
CA LYS A 99 6.95 -2.77 1.38
C LYS A 99 5.77 -2.20 2.15
N ALA A 100 5.83 -0.92 2.52
CA ALA A 100 4.76 -0.21 3.22
C ALA A 100 3.48 -0.16 2.38
N LEU A 101 3.58 0.25 1.11
CA LEU A 101 2.45 0.25 0.17
C LEU A 101 1.87 -1.16 -0.03
N GLY A 102 2.74 -2.16 -0.15
CA GLY A 102 2.31 -3.56 -0.22
C GLY A 102 1.57 -4.03 1.03
N ALA A 103 1.94 -3.56 2.22
CA ALA A 103 1.26 -3.87 3.47
C ALA A 103 -0.14 -3.24 3.52
N VAL A 104 -0.27 -1.95 3.18
CA VAL A 104 -1.57 -1.26 3.07
C VAL A 104 -2.52 -2.06 2.16
N ARG A 105 -2.06 -2.38 0.95
CA ARG A 105 -2.87 -3.11 -0.05
C ARG A 105 -3.30 -4.48 0.44
N ARG A 106 -2.43 -5.22 1.12
CA ARG A 106 -2.78 -6.54 1.68
C ARG A 106 -3.89 -6.44 2.74
N HIS A 107 -3.80 -5.48 3.66
CA HIS A 107 -4.83 -5.30 4.70
C HIS A 107 -6.14 -4.77 4.12
N HIS A 108 -6.07 -3.88 3.13
CA HIS A 108 -7.24 -3.45 2.38
C HIS A 108 -7.91 -4.64 1.68
N ASP A 109 -7.15 -5.45 0.94
CA ASP A 109 -7.65 -6.64 0.24
C ASP A 109 -8.25 -7.68 1.19
N GLU A 110 -7.65 -7.85 2.37
CA GLU A 110 -8.16 -8.73 3.42
C GLU A 110 -9.49 -8.22 3.97
N LEU A 111 -9.56 -6.96 4.36
CA LEU A 111 -10.76 -6.38 4.95
C LEU A 111 -11.91 -6.27 3.94
N MET A 112 -11.64 -5.94 2.67
CA MET A 112 -12.65 -5.95 1.61
C MET A 112 -13.23 -7.35 1.38
N ARG A 113 -12.39 -8.40 1.38
CA ARG A 113 -12.85 -9.79 1.22
C ARG A 113 -13.65 -10.26 2.43
N LEU A 114 -13.24 -9.91 3.64
CA LEU A 114 -13.98 -10.25 4.86
C LEU A 114 -15.33 -9.52 4.88
N GLY A 115 -15.34 -8.21 4.63
CA GLY A 115 -16.55 -7.40 4.60
C GLY A 115 -17.57 -7.83 3.55
N ALA A 116 -17.10 -8.33 2.39
CA ALA A 116 -17.99 -8.87 1.35
C ALA A 116 -18.80 -10.10 1.80
N THR A 117 -18.41 -10.78 2.88
CA THR A 117 -19.14 -11.91 3.45
C THR A 117 -20.16 -11.51 4.52
N ALA A 118 -20.13 -10.26 5.00
CA ALA A 118 -21.05 -9.78 6.00
C ALA A 118 -22.47 -9.57 5.39
N PRO A 119 -23.56 -9.79 6.15
CA PRO A 119 -24.92 -9.53 5.68
C PRO A 119 -25.16 -8.08 5.22
N GLY A 120 -24.42 -7.13 5.82
CA GLY A 120 -24.47 -5.71 5.49
C GLY A 120 -23.36 -5.25 4.53
N ALA A 121 -22.81 -6.12 3.70
CA ALA A 121 -21.71 -5.77 2.79
C ALA A 121 -22.09 -4.62 1.83
N THR A 122 -21.22 -3.61 1.74
CA THR A 122 -21.42 -2.48 0.83
C THR A 122 -21.31 -2.91 -0.63
N LEU A 123 -21.83 -2.10 -1.57
CA LEU A 123 -21.64 -2.36 -3.00
C LEU A 123 -20.16 -2.48 -3.36
N ALA A 124 -19.31 -1.60 -2.81
CA ALA A 124 -17.87 -1.60 -3.00
C ALA A 124 -17.24 -2.93 -2.61
N GLN A 125 -17.54 -3.43 -1.41
CA GLN A 125 -17.02 -4.70 -0.89
C GLN A 125 -17.44 -5.88 -1.78
N ARG A 126 -18.74 -5.96 -2.11
CA ARG A 126 -19.27 -7.04 -2.97
C ARG A 126 -18.65 -7.01 -4.37
N LEU A 127 -18.57 -5.83 -4.98
CA LEU A 127 -17.97 -5.64 -6.30
C LEU A 127 -16.49 -6.05 -6.29
N TYR A 128 -15.72 -5.51 -5.33
CA TYR A 128 -14.30 -5.78 -5.19
C TYR A 128 -14.03 -7.28 -5.04
N ALA A 129 -14.76 -7.95 -4.15
CA ALA A 129 -14.59 -9.38 -3.91
C ALA A 129 -14.96 -10.22 -5.13
N ALA A 130 -16.11 -9.94 -5.78
CA ALA A 130 -16.56 -10.65 -6.96
C ALA A 130 -15.55 -10.51 -8.12
N ARG A 131 -15.11 -9.27 -8.39
CA ARG A 131 -14.10 -8.95 -9.40
C ARG A 131 -12.79 -9.65 -9.13
N ARG A 132 -12.30 -9.60 -7.88
CA ARG A 132 -11.01 -10.20 -7.51
C ARG A 132 -11.04 -11.72 -7.61
N ARG A 133 -12.16 -12.36 -7.25
CA ARG A 133 -12.38 -13.80 -7.40
C ARG A 133 -12.42 -14.25 -8.85
N ALA A 134 -13.02 -13.44 -9.73
CA ALA A 134 -13.03 -13.64 -11.17
C ALA A 134 -11.71 -13.22 -11.86
N ASN A 135 -10.76 -12.64 -11.10
CA ASN A 135 -9.51 -12.09 -11.59
C ASN A 135 -9.68 -11.07 -12.73
N LEU A 136 -10.70 -10.21 -12.61
CA LEU A 136 -11.01 -9.17 -13.59
C LEU A 136 -10.34 -7.83 -13.20
N SER A 137 -9.88 -7.11 -14.22
CA SER A 137 -9.49 -5.70 -14.10
C SER A 137 -10.72 -4.78 -13.98
N THR A 138 -10.49 -3.53 -13.57
CA THR A 138 -11.53 -2.49 -13.54
C THR A 138 -12.14 -2.28 -14.94
N LEU A 139 -11.31 -2.23 -15.97
CA LEU A 139 -11.74 -2.10 -17.36
C LEU A 139 -12.60 -3.28 -17.84
N GLU A 140 -12.17 -4.52 -17.61
CA GLU A 140 -12.95 -5.71 -17.99
C GLU A 140 -14.30 -5.77 -17.26
N THR A 141 -14.31 -5.37 -15.98
CA THR A 141 -15.53 -5.29 -15.17
C THR A 141 -16.49 -4.23 -15.73
N ALA A 142 -15.96 -3.07 -16.12
CA ALA A 142 -16.75 -1.99 -16.71
C ALA A 142 -17.36 -2.42 -18.04
N GLN A 143 -16.57 -3.08 -18.89
CA GLN A 143 -17.04 -3.65 -20.15
C GLN A 143 -18.13 -4.72 -19.93
N ALA A 144 -17.97 -5.58 -18.94
CA ALA A 144 -18.96 -6.60 -18.60
C ALA A 144 -20.27 -6.02 -18.02
N ALA A 145 -20.17 -4.93 -17.24
CA ALA A 145 -21.33 -4.22 -16.70
C ALA A 145 -21.97 -3.25 -17.70
N GLY A 146 -21.30 -2.93 -18.82
CA GLY A 146 -21.77 -1.92 -19.77
C GLY A 146 -21.69 -0.48 -19.24
N VAL A 147 -20.74 -0.20 -18.35
CA VAL A 147 -20.51 1.12 -17.75
C VAL A 147 -19.12 1.65 -18.09
N ALA A 148 -18.88 2.92 -17.81
CA ALA A 148 -17.54 3.51 -17.94
C ALA A 148 -16.60 3.02 -16.81
N GLU A 149 -15.29 2.95 -17.06
CA GLU A 149 -14.33 2.39 -16.09
C GLU A 149 -14.29 3.18 -14.79
N GLU A 150 -14.42 4.50 -14.88
CA GLU A 150 -14.53 5.42 -13.74
C GLU A 150 -15.69 5.07 -12.81
N MET A 151 -16.76 4.45 -13.31
CA MET A 151 -17.89 4.01 -12.48
C MET A 151 -17.50 2.82 -11.59
N ILE A 152 -16.65 1.93 -12.08
CA ILE A 152 -16.13 0.81 -11.29
C ILE A 152 -15.14 1.32 -10.25
N VAL A 153 -14.26 2.24 -10.63
CA VAL A 153 -13.32 2.87 -9.70
C VAL A 153 -14.05 3.64 -8.60
N GLY A 154 -15.05 4.45 -8.97
CA GLY A 154 -15.89 5.18 -8.02
C GLY A 154 -16.71 4.25 -7.12
N ALA A 155 -17.28 3.16 -7.68
CA ALA A 155 -17.98 2.15 -6.89
C ALA A 155 -17.10 1.54 -5.79
N GLU A 156 -15.87 1.14 -6.13
CA GLU A 156 -14.94 0.57 -5.16
C GLU A 156 -14.40 1.60 -4.16
N ALA A 157 -14.44 2.89 -4.52
CA ALA A 157 -14.09 4.00 -3.64
C ALA A 157 -15.24 4.45 -2.71
N GLU A 158 -16.42 3.81 -2.82
CA GLU A 158 -17.67 4.20 -2.16
C GLU A 158 -18.13 5.63 -2.52
N GLU A 159 -17.89 6.04 -3.76
CA GLU A 159 -18.43 7.29 -4.30
C GLU A 159 -19.92 7.14 -4.65
N GLU A 160 -20.64 8.26 -4.64
CA GLU A 160 -22.03 8.29 -5.05
C GLU A 160 -22.13 8.12 -6.58
N LEU A 161 -22.89 7.12 -7.02
CA LEU A 161 -23.05 6.79 -8.43
C LEU A 161 -24.48 7.06 -8.90
N PRO A 162 -24.68 7.40 -10.18
CA PRO A 162 -25.97 7.30 -10.85
C PRO A 162 -26.64 5.93 -10.61
N ALA A 163 -27.96 5.95 -10.41
CA ALA A 163 -28.75 4.75 -10.13
C ALA A 163 -28.57 3.66 -11.21
N GLU A 164 -28.56 4.06 -12.49
CA GLU A 164 -28.38 3.14 -13.62
C GLU A 164 -27.04 2.38 -13.54
N ALA A 165 -25.95 3.07 -13.18
CA ALA A 165 -24.65 2.43 -13.02
C ALA A 165 -24.64 1.47 -11.82
N THR A 166 -25.29 1.85 -10.72
CA THR A 166 -25.46 1.00 -9.55
C THR A 166 -26.21 -0.29 -9.90
N GLU A 167 -27.34 -0.18 -10.59
CA GLU A 167 -28.14 -1.33 -11.03
C GLU A 167 -27.35 -2.25 -11.98
N ALA A 168 -26.60 -1.69 -12.93
CA ALA A 168 -25.77 -2.44 -13.86
C ALA A 168 -24.65 -3.22 -13.12
N ILE A 169 -23.98 -2.58 -12.17
CA ILE A 169 -22.96 -3.21 -11.33
C ILE A 169 -23.57 -4.32 -10.46
N GLU A 170 -24.72 -4.09 -9.84
CA GLU A 170 -25.42 -5.12 -9.06
C GLU A 170 -25.87 -6.31 -9.92
N ALA A 171 -26.32 -6.06 -11.15
CA ALA A 171 -26.63 -7.10 -12.11
C ALA A 171 -25.39 -7.94 -12.45
N LEU A 172 -24.24 -7.31 -12.70
CA LEU A 172 -22.99 -8.01 -12.96
C LEU A 172 -22.57 -8.86 -11.75
N ILE A 173 -22.57 -8.30 -10.53
CA ILE A 173 -22.20 -9.04 -9.31
C ILE A 173 -23.02 -10.32 -9.19
N ARG A 174 -24.34 -10.27 -9.42
CA ARG A 174 -25.21 -11.47 -9.36
C ARG A 174 -24.86 -12.55 -10.40
N GLN A 175 -24.23 -12.19 -11.51
CA GLN A 175 -23.84 -13.12 -12.57
C GLN A 175 -22.47 -13.76 -12.31
N ILE A 176 -21.56 -13.04 -11.63
CA ILE A 176 -20.17 -13.47 -11.42
C ILE A 176 -19.85 -13.83 -9.97
N ASN A 177 -20.84 -13.85 -9.06
CA ASN A 177 -20.69 -14.23 -7.66
C ASN A 177 -21.31 -15.61 -7.37
#